data_AF-A0A7T5JGB7-F1
#
_entry.id   AF-A0A7T5JGB7-F1
#
_cell.length_a   1.000
_cell.length_b   1.000
_cell.length_c   1.000
_cell.angle_alpha   90.00
_cell.angle_beta   90.00
_cell.angle_gamma   90.00
#
_symmetry.space_group_name_H-M   'P 1'
#
loop_
_entity.id
_entity.type
_entity.pdbx_description
1 polymer ?
#
loop_
_entity_poly.entity_id
_entity_poly.type
_entity_poly.pdbx_seq_one_letter_code
_entity_poly.pdbx_strand_id
1 'polypeptide(L)'
;MGLFTRPVWLNFLSLLPATTLAVLTLAIAFLRFYDVQDFPLLGFIANPRLWSNRFTVAALLATLANFGVEWNRRNRETNRLAEARQREAEARQREAEAREREARRDLETARRDRLQVRCLAAQVRYQLDPTDDHRRELALALAQLEEYQQVLDREPE
;
A
#
# COMPACT_ATOMS: atom_id res chain seq x y z
N MET A 1 10.63 8.91 -33.59
CA MET A 1 9.27 8.36 -33.33
C MET A 1 9.10 8.19 -31.83
N GLY A 2 8.47 9.15 -31.17
CA GLY A 2 8.30 9.18 -29.72
C GLY A 2 8.09 10.63 -29.30
N LEU A 3 7.23 10.86 -28.29
CA LEU A 3 6.78 12.16 -27.76
C LEU A 3 5.40 12.65 -28.27
N PHE A 4 4.36 11.80 -28.22
CA PHE A 4 2.98 12.30 -28.14
C PHE A 4 2.56 12.45 -26.66
N THR A 5 2.77 13.65 -26.13
CA THR A 5 1.73 14.52 -25.52
C THR A 5 0.71 13.92 -24.52
N ARG A 6 1.08 12.91 -23.74
CA ARG A 6 0.20 12.36 -22.67
C ARG A 6 -0.35 13.39 -21.66
N PRO A 7 0.38 14.42 -21.17
CA PRO A 7 -0.19 15.33 -20.17
C PRO A 7 -1.20 16.33 -20.76
N VAL A 8 -1.01 16.78 -22.00
CA VAL A 8 -1.88 17.78 -22.64
C VAL A 8 -3.24 17.18 -23.02
N TRP A 9 -3.27 15.93 -23.51
CA TRP A 9 -4.51 15.24 -23.85
C TRP A 9 -5.38 14.97 -22.61
N LEU A 10 -4.76 14.60 -21.48
CA LEU A 10 -5.48 14.42 -20.21
C LEU A 10 -6.08 15.74 -19.69
N ASN A 11 -5.37 16.87 -19.88
CA ASN A 11 -5.85 18.19 -19.48
C ASN A 11 -6.97 18.72 -20.41
N PHE A 12 -6.92 18.38 -21.69
CA PHE A 12 -8.01 18.68 -22.64
C PHE A 12 -9.26 17.83 -22.36
N LEU A 13 -9.09 16.54 -22.02
CA LEU A 13 -10.18 15.66 -21.60
C LEU A 13 -10.78 16.00 -20.23
N SER A 14 -10.03 16.66 -19.34
CA SER A 14 -10.59 17.14 -18.07
C SER A 14 -11.39 18.44 -18.23
N LEU A 15 -11.12 19.22 -19.29
CA LEU A 15 -11.85 20.45 -19.64
C LEU A 15 -13.11 20.19 -20.49
N LEU A 16 -13.08 19.13 -21.30
CA LEU A 16 -14.19 18.70 -22.17
C LEU A 16 -15.54 18.57 -21.44
N PRO A 17 -15.66 18.00 -20.23
CA PRO A 17 -16.96 17.74 -19.64
C PRO A 17 -17.65 19.01 -19.17
N ALA A 18 -16.92 19.93 -18.54
CA ALA A 18 -17.48 21.20 -18.05
C ALA A 18 -17.88 22.12 -19.22
N THR A 19 -17.03 22.22 -20.25
CA THR A 19 -17.30 23.05 -21.43
C THR A 19 -18.39 22.45 -22.32
N THR A 20 -18.43 21.13 -22.50
CA THR A 20 -19.49 20.45 -23.26
C THR A 20 -20.84 20.64 -22.58
N LEU A 21 -20.90 20.49 -21.25
CA LEU A 21 -22.13 20.69 -20.48
C LEU A 21 -22.60 22.14 -20.55
N ALA A 22 -21.67 23.12 -20.49
CA ALA A 22 -21.99 24.53 -20.66
C ALA A 22 -22.53 24.86 -22.07
N VAL A 23 -21.89 24.35 -23.12
CA VAL A 23 -22.32 24.55 -24.52
C VAL A 23 -23.67 23.87 -24.76
N LEU A 24 -23.88 22.66 -24.26
CA LEU A 24 -25.16 21.96 -24.35
C LEU A 24 -26.26 22.70 -23.61
N THR A 25 -25.98 23.21 -22.41
CA THR A 25 -26.95 24.00 -21.63
C THR A 25 -27.33 25.28 -22.35
N LEU A 26 -26.33 25.97 -22.93
CA LEU A 26 -26.56 27.17 -23.73
C LEU A 26 -27.40 26.86 -24.99
N ALA A 27 -27.10 25.76 -25.69
CA ALA A 27 -27.86 25.32 -26.86
C ALA A 27 -29.31 24.92 -26.51
N ILE A 28 -29.50 24.24 -25.38
CA ILE A 28 -30.83 23.89 -24.85
C ILE A 28 -31.64 25.15 -24.56
N ALA A 29 -31.03 26.13 -23.86
CA ALA A 29 -31.67 27.39 -23.54
C ALA A 29 -32.00 28.17 -24.81
N PHE A 30 -31.06 28.24 -25.76
CA PHE A 30 -31.22 28.94 -27.03
C PHE A 30 -32.40 28.40 -27.84
N LEU A 31 -32.50 27.07 -28.00
CA LEU A 31 -33.57 26.41 -28.75
C LEU A 31 -34.92 26.39 -28.02
N ARG A 32 -34.94 26.67 -26.72
CA ARG A 32 -36.15 26.63 -25.90
C ARG A 32 -36.79 28.01 -25.73
N PHE A 33 -35.97 29.06 -25.69
CA PHE A 33 -36.43 30.42 -25.38
C PHE A 33 -36.49 31.38 -26.58
N TYR A 34 -35.72 31.13 -27.65
CA TYR A 34 -35.76 31.96 -28.85
C TYR A 34 -36.57 31.29 -29.96
N ASP A 35 -37.27 32.11 -30.75
CA ASP A 35 -38.06 31.66 -31.90
C ASP A 35 -37.62 32.37 -33.20
N VAL A 36 -38.22 32.01 -34.34
CA VAL A 36 -37.88 32.53 -35.67
C VAL A 36 -37.96 34.06 -35.75
N GLN A 37 -38.76 34.71 -34.89
CA GLN A 37 -38.87 36.17 -34.81
C GLN A 37 -37.63 36.83 -34.20
N ASP A 38 -36.93 36.14 -33.28
CA ASP A 38 -35.70 36.65 -32.65
C ASP A 38 -34.48 36.35 -33.52
N PHE A 39 -34.47 35.16 -34.16
CA PHE A 39 -33.40 34.73 -35.04
C PHE A 39 -33.95 33.98 -36.27
N PRO A 40 -33.84 34.55 -37.49
CA PRO A 40 -34.37 33.92 -38.70
C PRO A 40 -33.68 32.58 -39.04
N LEU A 41 -32.48 32.34 -38.49
CA LEU A 41 -31.75 31.07 -38.61
C LEU A 41 -32.54 29.88 -38.01
N LEU A 42 -33.41 30.12 -37.02
CA LEU A 42 -34.25 29.09 -36.41
C LEU A 42 -35.33 28.58 -37.38
N GLY A 43 -35.69 29.36 -38.41
CA GLY A 43 -36.61 28.93 -39.45
C GLY A 43 -36.08 27.81 -40.34
N PHE A 44 -34.75 27.62 -40.37
CA PHE A 44 -34.11 26.50 -41.07
C PHE A 44 -34.04 25.23 -40.22
N ILE A 45 -34.30 25.31 -38.91
CA ILE A 45 -34.21 24.18 -37.98
C ILE A 45 -35.58 23.52 -37.85
N ALA A 46 -35.74 22.34 -38.43
CA ALA A 46 -36.95 21.56 -38.28
C ALA A 46 -37.16 21.13 -36.80
N ASN A 47 -38.27 21.56 -36.21
CA ASN A 47 -38.71 21.24 -34.84
C ASN A 47 -37.65 21.56 -33.76
N PRO A 48 -37.44 22.85 -33.41
CA PRO A 48 -36.46 23.29 -32.41
C PRO A 48 -36.60 22.61 -31.04
N ARG A 49 -37.84 22.31 -30.63
CA ARG A 49 -38.14 21.60 -29.38
C ARG A 49 -37.64 20.16 -29.36
N LEU A 50 -37.68 19.45 -30.49
CA LEU A 50 -37.16 18.09 -30.59
C LEU A 50 -35.64 18.08 -30.46
N TRP A 51 -34.96 19.07 -31.06
CA TRP A 51 -33.52 19.26 -30.91
C TRP A 51 -33.12 19.60 -29.48
N SER A 52 -33.89 20.47 -28.80
CA SER A 52 -33.67 20.78 -27.37
C SER A 52 -33.69 19.52 -26.50
N ASN A 53 -34.69 18.65 -26.67
CA ASN A 53 -34.78 17.38 -25.92
C ASN A 53 -33.57 16.46 -26.19
N ARG A 54 -33.10 16.39 -27.45
CA ARG A 54 -31.90 15.60 -27.80
C ARG A 54 -30.65 16.15 -27.12
N PHE A 55 -30.49 17.46 -27.06
CA PHE A 55 -29.39 18.08 -26.33
C PHE A 55 -29.48 17.86 -24.82
N THR A 56 -30.69 17.83 -24.25
CA THR A 56 -30.88 17.47 -22.82
C THR A 56 -30.40 16.05 -22.54
N VAL A 57 -30.76 15.08 -23.38
CA VAL A 57 -30.27 13.70 -23.23
C VAL A 57 -28.75 13.65 -23.38
N ALA A 58 -28.19 14.37 -24.36
CA ALA A 58 -26.74 14.45 -24.54
C ALA A 58 -26.04 15.06 -23.31
N ALA A 59 -26.63 16.07 -22.68
CA ALA A 59 -26.09 16.70 -21.47
C ALA A 59 -26.08 15.72 -20.28
N LEU A 60 -27.14 14.94 -20.11
CA LEU A 60 -27.20 13.90 -19.08
C LEU A 60 -26.14 12.82 -19.30
N LEU A 61 -25.99 12.34 -20.53
CA LEU A 61 -24.95 11.35 -20.88
C LEU A 61 -23.54 11.91 -20.68
N ALA A 62 -23.30 13.17 -21.07
CA ALA A 62 -22.01 13.83 -20.84
C ALA A 62 -21.71 13.96 -19.33
N THR A 63 -22.72 14.24 -18.51
CA THR A 63 -22.58 14.33 -17.04
C THR A 63 -22.21 12.98 -16.44
N LEU A 64 -22.88 11.90 -16.86
CA LEU A 64 -22.59 10.54 -16.40
C LEU A 64 -21.19 10.09 -16.82
N ALA A 65 -20.79 10.38 -18.06
CA ALA A 65 -19.44 10.09 -18.54
C ALA A 65 -18.38 10.86 -17.75
N ASN A 66 -18.62 12.14 -17.44
CA ASN A 66 -17.74 12.94 -16.59
C ASN A 66 -17.55 12.32 -15.21
N PHE A 67 -18.67 11.95 -14.58
CA PHE A 67 -18.66 11.32 -13.26
C PHE A 67 -17.91 9.99 -13.28
N GLY A 68 -18.10 9.16 -14.30
CA GLY A 68 -17.38 7.90 -14.46
C GLY A 68 -15.86 8.08 -14.63
N VAL A 69 -15.43 9.07 -15.42
CA VAL A 69 -14.01 9.38 -15.61
C VAL A 69 -13.38 9.89 -14.31
N GLU A 70 -14.05 10.81 -13.62
CA GLU A 70 -13.56 11.38 -12.36
C GLU A 70 -13.51 10.30 -11.26
N TRP A 71 -14.52 9.45 -11.18
CA TRP A 71 -14.55 8.31 -10.26
C TRP A 71 -13.39 7.36 -10.52
N ASN A 72 -13.14 6.98 -11.77
CA ASN A 72 -12.01 6.12 -12.13
C ASN A 72 -10.65 6.76 -11.81
N ARG A 73 -10.51 8.08 -12.04
CA ARG A 73 -9.30 8.83 -11.67
C ARG A 73 -9.08 8.79 -10.16
N ARG A 74 -10.12 9.13 -9.38
CA ARG A 74 -10.04 9.16 -7.92
C ARG A 74 -9.79 7.78 -7.33
N ASN A 75 -10.42 6.73 -7.87
CA ASN A 75 -10.20 5.36 -7.43
C ASN A 75 -8.76 4.90 -7.65
N ARG A 76 -8.11 5.30 -8.76
CA ARG A 76 -6.69 5.01 -9.00
C ARG A 76 -5.78 5.71 -8.00
N GLU A 77 -6.07 6.97 -7.64
CA GLU A 77 -5.31 7.70 -6.63
C GLU A 77 -5.46 7.07 -5.24
N THR A 78 -6.68 6.71 -4.86
CA THR A 78 -6.94 6.00 -3.60
C THR A 78 -6.25 4.64 -3.56
N ASN A 79 -6.28 3.88 -4.66
CA ASN A 79 -5.62 2.58 -4.74
C ASN A 79 -4.09 2.72 -4.60
N ARG A 80 -3.48 3.73 -5.23
CA ARG A 80 -2.03 4.00 -5.06
C ARG A 80 -1.66 4.34 -3.62
N LEU A 81 -2.50 5.11 -2.92
CA LEU A 81 -2.28 5.43 -1.51
C LEU A 81 -2.44 4.19 -0.62
N ALA A 82 -3.41 3.33 -0.93
CA ALA A 82 -3.60 2.06 -0.22
C ALA A 82 -2.41 1.11 -0.42
N GLU A 83 -1.96 0.94 -1.67
CA GLU A 83 -0.78 0.14 -1.99
C GLU A 83 0.49 0.67 -1.31
N ALA A 84 0.69 1.99 -1.29
CA ALA A 84 1.84 2.59 -0.62
C ALA A 84 1.84 2.31 0.88
N ARG A 85 0.67 2.48 1.53
CA ARG A 85 0.51 2.15 2.96
C ARG A 85 0.72 0.67 3.24
N GLN A 86 0.24 -0.20 2.36
CA GLN A 86 0.43 -1.64 2.50
C GLN A 86 1.91 -2.00 2.40
N ARG A 87 2.64 -1.46 1.42
CA ARG A 87 4.09 -1.69 1.29
C ARG A 87 4.87 -1.19 2.50
N GLU A 88 4.52 -0.03 3.04
CA GLU A 88 5.12 0.48 4.27
C GLU A 88 4.84 -0.43 5.48
N ALA A 89 3.61 -0.94 5.60
CA ALA A 89 3.24 -1.87 6.68
C ALA A 89 4.01 -3.19 6.56
N GLU A 90 4.09 -3.76 5.35
CA GLU A 90 4.86 -4.97 5.09
C GLU A 90 6.36 -4.77 5.36
N ALA A 91 6.93 -3.63 4.96
CA ALA A 91 8.33 -3.31 5.25
C ALA A 91 8.60 -3.22 6.76
N ARG A 92 7.73 -2.52 7.51
CA ARG A 92 7.84 -2.43 8.98
C ARG A 92 7.71 -3.79 9.64
N GLN A 93 6.80 -4.63 9.16
CA GLN A 93 6.64 -5.98 9.69
C GLN A 93 7.90 -6.82 9.46
N ARG A 94 8.46 -6.79 8.25
CA ARG A 94 9.72 -7.50 7.94
C ARG A 94 10.89 -7.00 8.78
N GLU A 95 10.98 -5.69 9.01
CA GLU A 95 12.01 -5.12 9.89
C GLU A 95 11.82 -5.56 11.35
N ALA A 96 10.57 -5.60 11.84
CA ALA A 96 10.27 -6.08 13.19
C ALA A 96 10.63 -7.57 13.35
N GLU A 97 10.22 -8.41 12.40
CA GLU A 97 10.55 -9.83 12.39
C GLU A 97 12.06 -10.07 12.30
N ALA A 98 12.79 -9.28 11.51
CA ALA A 98 14.25 -9.38 11.41
C ALA A 98 14.92 -9.03 12.75
N ARG A 99 14.49 -7.94 13.41
CA ARG A 99 15.01 -7.54 14.73
C ARG A 99 14.69 -8.57 15.80
N GLU A 100 13.51 -9.17 15.77
CA GLU A 100 13.14 -10.22 16.73
C GLU A 100 14.00 -11.47 16.55
N ARG A 101 14.27 -11.89 15.30
CA ARG A 101 15.17 -13.00 15.00
C ARG A 101 16.60 -12.71 15.44
N GLU A 102 17.10 -11.50 15.21
CA GLU A 102 18.43 -11.08 15.67
C GLU A 102 18.52 -11.08 17.20
N ALA A 103 17.55 -10.47 17.89
CA ALA A 103 17.48 -10.47 19.34
C ALA A 103 17.40 -11.89 19.94
N ARG A 104 16.66 -12.81 19.29
CA ARG A 104 16.60 -14.22 19.69
C ARG A 104 17.97 -14.88 19.56
N ARG A 105 18.67 -14.69 18.43
CA ARG A 105 20.02 -15.23 18.21
C ARG A 105 21.04 -14.69 19.21
N ASP A 106 20.97 -13.40 19.52
CA ASP A 106 21.85 -12.76 20.50
C ASP A 106 21.62 -13.33 21.90
N LEU A 107 20.36 -13.54 22.29
CA LEU A 107 20.00 -14.16 23.58
C LEU A 107 20.50 -15.60 23.66
N GLU A 108 20.35 -16.38 22.59
CA GLU A 108 20.84 -17.76 22.52
C GLU A 108 22.37 -17.82 22.63
N THR A 109 23.07 -16.94 21.91
CA THR A 109 24.54 -16.82 21.96
C THR A 109 25.01 -16.41 23.36
N ALA A 110 24.40 -15.39 23.95
CA ALA A 110 24.73 -14.94 25.31
C ALA A 110 24.47 -16.03 26.36
N ARG A 111 23.40 -16.84 26.19
CA ARG A 111 23.10 -17.97 27.07
C ARG A 111 24.17 -19.06 26.96
N ARG A 112 24.58 -19.41 25.73
CA ARG A 112 25.65 -20.36 25.47
C ARG A 112 26.98 -19.90 26.09
N ASP A 113 27.36 -18.65 25.87
CA ASP A 113 28.63 -18.10 26.37
C ASP A 113 28.68 -18.12 27.89
N ARG A 114 27.60 -17.72 28.56
CA ARG A 114 27.49 -17.80 30.03
C ARG A 114 27.67 -19.23 30.54
N LEU A 115 27.09 -20.20 29.86
CA LEU A 115 27.18 -21.61 30.24
C LEU A 115 28.60 -22.15 30.04
N GLN A 116 29.25 -21.80 28.94
CA GLN A 116 30.64 -22.17 28.67
C GLN A 116 31.60 -21.55 29.69
N VAL A 117 31.47 -20.26 29.99
CA VAL A 117 32.29 -19.58 31.01
C VAL A 117 32.11 -20.24 32.38
N ARG A 118 30.89 -20.62 32.75
CA ARG A 118 30.61 -21.31 34.01
C ARG A 118 31.26 -22.70 34.07
N CYS A 119 31.16 -23.48 33.00
CA CYS A 119 31.80 -24.81 32.93
C CYS A 119 33.32 -24.69 33.02
N LEU A 120 33.91 -23.76 32.28
CA LEU A 120 35.35 -23.51 32.30
C LEU A 120 35.82 -23.08 33.70
N ALA A 121 35.10 -22.17 34.35
CA ALA A 121 35.42 -21.73 35.71
C ALA A 121 35.38 -22.90 36.72
N ALA A 122 34.34 -23.74 36.65
CA ALA A 122 34.23 -24.92 37.51
C ALA A 122 35.36 -25.93 37.25
N GLN A 123 35.73 -26.13 35.99
CA GLN A 123 36.85 -27.00 35.61
C GLN A 123 38.18 -26.49 36.16
N VAL A 124 38.46 -25.18 36.02
CA VAL A 124 39.67 -24.55 36.55
C VAL A 124 39.73 -24.70 38.07
N ARG A 125 38.63 -24.46 38.79
CA ARG A 125 38.57 -24.65 40.25
C ARG A 125 38.90 -26.08 40.67
N TYR A 126 38.31 -27.07 39.99
CA TYR A 126 38.57 -28.48 40.27
C TYR A 126 40.04 -28.87 39.99
N GLN A 127 40.65 -28.32 38.94
CA GLN A 127 42.06 -28.58 38.62
C GLN A 127 43.02 -27.94 39.63
N LEU A 128 42.68 -26.76 40.14
CA LEU A 128 43.47 -26.08 41.17
C LEU A 128 43.36 -26.77 42.53
N ASP A 129 42.16 -27.24 42.88
CA ASP A 129 41.88 -27.90 44.16
C ASP A 129 40.77 -28.96 44.02
N PRO A 130 41.12 -30.26 43.93
CA PRO A 130 40.18 -31.35 43.69
C PRO A 130 39.44 -31.77 44.97
N THR A 131 38.62 -30.88 45.51
CA THR A 131 37.71 -31.16 46.63
C THR A 131 36.38 -31.73 46.17
N ASP A 132 35.65 -32.39 47.08
CA ASP A 132 34.30 -32.91 46.79
C ASP A 132 33.28 -31.83 46.47
N ASP A 133 33.46 -30.61 46.98
CA ASP A 133 32.60 -29.46 46.66
C ASP A 133 32.85 -28.96 45.24
N HIS A 134 34.12 -28.78 44.82
CA HIS A 134 34.44 -28.42 43.42
C HIS A 134 34.06 -29.52 42.43
N ARG A 135 34.17 -30.80 42.82
CA ARG A 135 33.68 -31.94 42.02
C ARG A 135 32.17 -31.85 41.79
N ARG A 136 31.40 -31.54 42.84
CA ARG A 136 29.94 -31.33 42.74
C ARG A 136 29.60 -30.13 41.87
N GLU A 137 30.33 -29.02 42.02
CA GLU A 137 30.14 -27.81 41.20
C GLU A 137 30.38 -28.09 39.71
N LEU A 138 31.45 -28.82 39.38
CA LEU A 138 31.76 -29.23 38.00
C LEU A 138 30.70 -30.18 37.43
N ALA A 139 30.25 -31.17 38.20
CA ALA A 139 29.21 -32.10 37.76
C ALA A 139 27.89 -31.38 37.44
N LEU A 140 27.50 -30.40 38.25
CA LEU A 140 26.31 -29.57 38.00
C LEU A 140 26.46 -28.72 36.74
N ALA A 141 27.62 -28.09 36.54
CA ALA A 141 27.87 -27.27 35.35
C ALA A 141 27.82 -28.11 34.06
N LEU A 142 28.42 -29.32 34.08
CA LEU A 142 28.39 -30.24 32.94
C LEU A 142 26.97 -30.76 32.66
N ALA A 143 26.20 -31.09 33.69
CA ALA A 143 24.80 -31.51 33.52
C ALA A 143 23.94 -30.41 32.85
N GLN A 144 24.15 -29.14 33.22
CA GLN A 144 23.46 -28.02 32.57
C GLN A 144 23.87 -27.83 31.10
N LEU A 145 25.13 -28.12 30.76
CA LEU A 145 25.61 -28.07 29.38
C LEU A 145 25.02 -29.20 28.53
N GLU A 146 24.91 -30.40 29.09
CA GLU A 146 24.28 -31.55 28.45
C GLU A 146 22.78 -31.32 28.21
N GLU A 147 22.05 -30.78 29.20
CA GLU A 147 20.64 -30.39 29.03
C GLU A 147 20.48 -29.36 27.91
N TYR A 148 21.36 -28.35 27.83
CA TYR A 148 21.33 -27.36 26.76
C TYR A 148 21.58 -27.98 25.38
N GLN A 149 22.51 -28.94 25.26
CA GLN A 149 22.75 -29.68 24.02
C GLN A 149 21.54 -30.53 23.60
N GLN A 150 20.91 -31.24 24.53
CA GLN A 150 19.72 -32.05 24.25
C GLN A 150 18.53 -31.20 23.75
N VAL A 151 18.38 -29.98 24.28
CA VAL A 151 17.36 -29.03 23.79
C VAL A 151 17.68 -28.58 22.37
N LEU A 152 18.96 -28.30 22.06
CA LEU A 152 19.39 -27.91 20.73
C LEU A 152 19.17 -29.03 19.71
N ASP A 153 19.45 -30.28 20.08
CA ASP A 153 19.29 -31.44 19.20
C ASP A 153 17.81 -31.81 18.92
N ARG A 154 16.87 -31.28 19.71
CA ARG A 154 15.42 -31.52 19.58
C ARG A 154 14.66 -30.47 18.78
N GLU A 155 15.22 -29.30 18.54
CA GLU A 155 14.65 -28.33 17.58
C GLU A 155 15.29 -28.57 16.20
N PRO A 156 14.69 -29.41 15.31
CA PRO A 156 15.11 -29.39 13.91
C PRO A 156 14.69 -28.04 13.32
N GLU A 157 15.63 -27.36 12.66
CA GLU A 157 15.37 -26.16 11.85
C GLU A 157 14.23 -26.35 10.84
#